data_AF-A0A3G3ILM2-F1
#
_entry.id   AF-A0A3G3ILM2-F1
#
_cell.length_a   1.000
_cell.length_b   1.000
_cell.length_c   1.000
_cell.angle_alpha   90.00
_cell.angle_beta   90.00
_cell.angle_gamma   90.00
#
_symmetry.space_group_name_H-M   'P 1'
#
loop_
_entity.id
_entity.type
_entity.pdbx_description
1 polymer ?
#
loop_
_entity_poly.entity_id
_entity_poly.type
_entity_poly.pdbx_seq_one_letter_code
_entity_poly.pdbx_strand_id
1 'polypeptide(L)' 'MADIVQVKNPRTNRYIKIDRDKGRILSHKKSVGKYANVPVAKSKRR' A
#
# COMPACT_ATOMS: atom_id res chain seq x y z
N MET A 1 16.23 2.26 5.54
CA MET A 1 15.09 1.36 5.86
C MET A 1 14.03 1.63 4.81
N ALA A 2 13.56 0.64 4.06
CA ALA A 2 12.58 0.90 3.00
C ALA A 2 11.23 1.31 3.59
N ASP A 3 10.70 2.45 3.18
CA ASP A 3 9.41 2.97 3.65
C ASP A 3 8.25 2.31 2.87
N ILE A 4 7.89 1.10 3.30
CA ILE A 4 6.86 0.27 2.67
C ILE A 4 5.50 0.49 3.34
N VAL A 5 4.52 0.90 2.55
CA VAL A 5 3.14 1.13 3.01
C VAL A 5 2.12 0.33 2.19
N GLN A 6 0.94 0.12 2.75
CA GLN A 6 -0.21 -0.42 2.04
C GLN A 6 -1.22 0.68 1.70
N VAL A 7 -1.78 0.59 0.49
CA VAL A 7 -2.83 1.49 0.00
C VAL A 7 -3.92 0.67 -0.68
N LYS A 8 -5.19 1.07 -0.52
CA LYS A 8 -6.29 0.48 -1.29
C LYS A 8 -6.31 1.13 -2.68
N ASN A 9 -6.16 0.32 -3.72
CA ASN A 9 -6.30 0.76 -5.10
C ASN A 9 -7.79 0.88 -5.44
N PRO A 10 -8.31 2.10 -5.74
CA PRO A 10 -9.72 2.29 -6.04
C PRO A 10 -10.16 1.66 -7.37
N ARG A 11 -9.25 1.49 -8.34
CA ARG A 11 -9.57 0.91 -9.65
C ARG A 11 -9.88 -0.58 -9.56
N THR A 12 -9.18 -1.29 -8.70
CA THR A 12 -9.30 -2.76 -8.56
C THR A 12 -9.91 -3.19 -7.23
N ASN A 13 -10.19 -2.23 -6.33
CA ASN A 13 -10.61 -2.45 -4.95
C ASN A 13 -9.69 -3.37 -4.12
N ARG A 14 -8.42 -3.55 -4.53
CA ARG A 14 -7.42 -4.41 -3.88
C ARG A 14 -6.38 -3.59 -3.13
N TYR A 15 -5.79 -4.18 -2.09
CA TYR A 15 -4.64 -3.57 -1.42
C TYR A 15 -3.35 -3.82 -2.20
N ILE A 16 -2.52 -2.79 -2.30
CA ILE A 16 -1.20 -2.81 -2.93
C ILE A 16 -0.12 -2.42 -1.94
N LYS A 17 1.06 -3.01 -2.06
CA LYS A 17 2.29 -2.61 -1.35
C LYS A 17 3.03 -1.59 -2.20
N ILE A 18 3.31 -0.43 -1.63
CA ILE A 18 4.04 0.66 -2.27
C ILE A 18 5.32 0.89 -1.48
N ASP A 19 6.42 1.01 -2.22
CA ASP A 19 7.69 1.55 -1.73
C ASP A 19 7.66 3.07 -1.95
N ARG A 20 7.62 3.85 -0.86
CA ARG A 20 7.56 5.32 -0.95
C ARG A 20 8.90 5.94 -1.32
N ASP A 21 10.01 5.27 -1.04
CA ASP A 21 11.34 5.77 -1.37
C ASP A 21 11.59 5.67 -2.88
N LYS A 22 11.14 4.56 -3.49
CA LYS A 22 11.31 4.30 -4.93
C LYS A 22 10.11 4.71 -5.78
N GLY A 23 9.01 5.14 -5.16
CA GLY A 23 7.79 5.55 -5.84
C GLY A 23 7.13 4.45 -6.69
N ARG A 24 7.28 3.18 -6.31
CA ARG A 24 6.83 2.03 -7.13
C ARG A 24 5.97 1.04 -6.35
N ILE A 25 5.09 0.36 -7.08
CA ILE A 25 4.29 -0.73 -6.55
C ILE A 25 5.14 -2.00 -6.51
N LEU A 26 5.28 -2.61 -5.34
CA LEU A 26 6.03 -3.85 -5.17
C LEU A 26 5.17 -5.09 -5.40
N SER A 27 3.90 -5.05 -4.96
CA SER A 27 3.01 -6.21 -5.00
C SER A 27 1.55 -5.78 -4.84
N HIS A 28 0.63 -6.65 -5.27
CA HIS A 28 -0.80 -6.48 -5.14
C HIS A 28 -1.44 -7.74 -4.57
N LYS A 29 -2.45 -7.58 -3.71
CA LYS A 29 -3.12 -8.68 -3.03
C LYS A 29 -4.30 -9.15 -3.88
N LYS A 30 -4.42 -10.46 -4.11
CA LYS A 30 -5.60 -11.05 -4.76
C LYS A 30 -6.73 -11.31 -3.76
N SER A 31 -6.39 -11.63 -2.51
CA SER A 31 -7.36 -11.88 -1.44
C SER A 31 -7.84 -10.58 -0.79
N VAL A 32 -9.07 -10.60 -0.29
CA VAL A 32 -9.68 -9.46 0.39
C VAL A 32 -8.93 -9.12 1.70
N GLY A 33 -8.94 -7.84 2.07
CA GLY A 33 -8.40 -7.36 3.35
C GLY A 33 -6.96 -6.85 3.31
N LYS A 34 -6.55 -6.17 4.39
CA LYS A 34 -5.25 -5.52 4.56
C LYS A 34 -4.08 -6.53 4.53
N TYR A 35 -2.87 -6.05 4.27
CA TYR A 35 -1.65 -6.81 4.55
C TYR A 35 -1.36 -6.78 6.05
N ALA A 36 -1.01 -7.94 6.61
CA ALA A 36 -0.55 -8.03 8.00
C ALA A 36 0.78 -7.26 8.14
N ASN A 37 0.94 -6.53 9.25
CA ASN A 37 2.17 -5.82 9.62
C ASN A 37 2.69 -4.79 8.62
N VAL A 38 1.88 -4.33 7.67
CA VAL A 38 2.25 -3.22 6.76
C VAL A 38 1.47 -1.96 7.17
N PRO A 39 2.13 -0.83 7.43
CA PRO A 39 1.44 0.41 7.78
C PRO A 39 0.57 0.91 6.62
N VAL A 40 -0.64 1.39 6.92
CA VAL A 40 -1.53 1.99 5.91
C VAL A 40 -1.06 3.41 5.63
N ALA A 41 -0.95 3.79 4.35
CA ALA A 41 -0.65 5.18 4.01
C ALA A 41 -1.78 6.07 4.52
N LYS A 42 -1.49 6.94 5.49
CA LYS A 42 -2.42 7.95 5.97
C LYS A 42 -2.34 9.15 5.01
N SER A 43 -3.50 9.72 4.67
CA SER A 43 -3.54 11.00 3.96
C SER A 43 -2.83 12.03 4.84
N LYS A 44 -1.75 12.63 4.33
CA LYS A 44 -1.10 13.75 4.99
C LYS A 44 -1.98 14.97 4.72
N ARG A 45 -2.89 15.25 5.65
CA ARG A 45 -3.70 16.47 5.63
C ARG A 45 -2.73 17.65 5.83
N ARG A 46 -2.46 18.38 4.76
CA ARG A 46 -1.67 19.61 4.77
C ARG A 46 -2.55 20.76 5.23
#